data_AF-B1FLI3-F1
#
_entry.id   AF-B1FLI3-F1
#
_cell.length_a   1.000
_cell.length_b   1.000
_cell.length_c   1.000
_cell.angle_alpha   90.00
_cell.angle_beta   90.00
_cell.angle_gamma   90.00
#
_symmetry.space_group_name_H-M   'P 1'
#
loop_
_entity.id
_entity.type
_entity.pdbx_description
1 polymer ?
#
loop_
_entity_poly.entity_id
_entity_poly.type
_entity_poly.pdbx_seq_one_letter_code
_entity_poly.pdbx_strand_id
1 'polypeptide(L)'
;MRLTIRINGSESATRHAFAVLWVDTDEGLWSREAHQGIDLPTWGKIRDVEGAMALCPADGGKAVCQLKGLSSSATQREQGPAVLAGEHPEGAWRLQAVDRTKVDSENHEFTSVAR
;
A
#
# COMPACT_ATOMS: atom_id res chain seq x y z
N MET A 1 3.11 -6.30 -11.54
CA MET A 1 2.14 -7.16 -10.85
C MET A 1 1.39 -6.27 -9.89
N ARG A 2 0.06 -6.40 -9.81
CA ARG A 2 -0.78 -5.55 -8.96
C ARG A 2 -1.37 -6.34 -7.81
N LEU A 3 -1.18 -5.84 -6.60
CA LEU A 3 -1.72 -6.41 -5.37
C LEU A 3 -2.87 -5.54 -4.88
N THR A 4 -3.99 -6.17 -4.49
CA THR A 4 -5.03 -5.48 -3.70
C THR A 4 -4.85 -5.85 -2.25
N ILE A 5 -4.60 -4.86 -1.40
CA ILE A 5 -4.30 -5.06 0.02
C ILE A 5 -5.33 -4.31 0.85
N ARG A 6 -5.84 -4.96 1.90
CA ARG A 6 -6.67 -4.31 2.91
C ARG A 6 -5.91 -4.19 4.22
N ILE A 7 -5.84 -2.99 4.76
CA ILE A 7 -5.36 -2.69 6.11
C ILE A 7 -6.58 -2.48 7.00
N ASN A 8 -6.56 -3.04 8.21
CA ASN A 8 -7.56 -2.78 9.24
C ASN A 8 -6.86 -2.31 10.52
N GLY A 9 -7.53 -1.47 11.31
CA GLY A 9 -7.06 -1.14 12.66
C GLY A 9 -7.05 -2.37 13.57
N SER A 10 -6.10 -2.44 14.50
CA SER A 10 -5.99 -3.55 15.46
C SER A 10 -6.71 -3.30 16.79
N GLU A 11 -6.96 -2.04 17.13
CA GLU A 11 -7.50 -1.63 18.43
C GLU A 11 -9.03 -1.59 18.47
N SER A 12 -9.61 -1.69 19.66
CA SER A 12 -11.08 -1.64 19.83
C SER A 12 -11.68 -0.33 19.27
N ALA A 13 -11.00 0.80 19.50
CA ALA A 13 -11.42 2.11 19.00
C ALA A 13 -11.31 2.24 17.46
N THR A 14 -10.42 1.48 16.81
CA THR A 14 -10.18 1.53 15.37
C THR A 14 -10.63 0.25 14.65
N ARG A 15 -11.42 -0.60 15.31
CA ARG A 15 -11.85 -1.91 14.78
C ARG A 15 -12.62 -1.80 13.46
N HIS A 16 -13.31 -0.67 13.24
CA HIS A 16 -14.04 -0.40 12.00
C HIS A 16 -13.19 0.35 10.95
N ALA A 17 -12.01 0.83 11.34
CA ALA A 17 -11.14 1.60 10.47
C ALA A 17 -10.43 0.66 9.47
N PHE A 18 -10.38 1.08 8.20
CA PHE A 18 -9.71 0.35 7.14
C PHE A 18 -9.15 1.25 6.05
N ALA A 19 -8.23 0.71 5.27
CA ALA A 19 -7.84 1.22 3.97
C ALA A 19 -7.72 0.06 2.96
N VAL A 20 -8.16 0.27 1.72
CA VAL A 20 -7.94 -0.64 0.60
C VAL A 20 -6.95 0.03 -0.35
N LEU A 21 -5.91 -0.69 -0.70
CA LEU A 21 -4.80 -0.21 -1.49
C LEU A 21 -4.63 -1.06 -2.74
N TRP A 22 -4.24 -0.41 -3.83
CA TRP A 22 -3.58 -1.06 -4.95
C TRP A 22 -2.09 -0.81 -4.85
N VAL A 23 -1.29 -1.86 -4.99
CA VAL A 23 0.17 -1.79 -5.03
C VAL A 23 0.62 -2.36 -6.36
N ASP A 24 1.28 -1.54 -7.16
CA ASP A 24 1.95 -1.97 -8.38
C ASP A 24 3.43 -2.19 -8.08
N THR A 25 3.82 -3.47 -8.01
CA THR A 25 5.20 -3.84 -7.69
C THR A 25 6.15 -3.64 -8.86
N ASP A 26 5.65 -3.53 -10.09
CA ASP A 26 6.49 -3.34 -11.27
C ASP A 26 6.80 -1.85 -11.44
N GLU A 27 5.79 -1.00 -11.27
CA GLU A 27 5.95 0.47 -11.33
C GLU A 27 6.49 1.08 -10.02
N GLY A 28 6.48 0.31 -8.93
CA GLY A 28 6.93 0.81 -7.63
C GLY A 28 5.97 1.83 -7.01
N LEU A 29 4.68 1.74 -7.34
CA LEU A 29 3.65 2.70 -6.94
C LEU A 29 2.57 2.04 -6.08
N TRP A 30 1.86 2.86 -5.32
CA TRP A 30 0.64 2.43 -4.65
C TRP A 30 -0.42 3.55 -4.67
N SER A 31 -1.68 3.16 -4.61
CA SER A 31 -2.82 4.06 -4.49
C SER A 31 -3.81 3.56 -3.43
N ARG A 32 -4.55 4.49 -2.82
CA ARG A 32 -5.62 4.22 -1.87
C ARG A 32 -6.96 4.29 -2.59
N GLU A 33 -7.63 3.16 -2.70
CA GLU A 33 -8.88 3.02 -3.44
C GLU A 33 -10.12 3.30 -2.57
N ALA A 34 -10.05 2.95 -1.29
CA ALA A 34 -11.13 3.21 -0.33
C ALA A 34 -10.57 3.27 1.08
N HIS A 35 -11.24 3.98 1.99
CA HIS A 35 -10.85 4.01 3.39
C HIS A 35 -11.98 4.48 4.32
N GLN A 36 -11.80 4.19 5.60
CA GLN A 36 -12.56 4.76 6.71
C GLN A 36 -11.63 4.80 7.92
N GLY A 37 -11.42 5.96 8.55
CA GLY A 37 -10.64 6.08 9.79
C GLY A 37 -9.12 5.83 9.69
N ILE A 38 -8.62 5.19 8.63
CA ILE A 38 -7.20 5.13 8.29
C ILE A 38 -6.95 6.14 7.17
N ASP A 39 -6.25 7.23 7.49
CA ASP A 39 -5.94 8.28 6.52
C ASP A 39 -4.52 8.14 6.00
N LEU A 40 -4.40 7.57 4.80
CA LEU A 40 -3.16 7.49 4.04
C LEU A 40 -3.27 8.46 2.86
N PRO A 41 -2.15 8.95 2.31
CA PRO A 41 -2.15 9.66 1.03
C PRO A 41 -2.93 8.90 -0.06
N THR A 42 -3.46 9.63 -1.03
CA THR A 42 -4.19 9.02 -2.16
C THR A 42 -3.29 8.09 -2.98
N TRP A 43 -2.00 8.40 -3.09
CA TRP A 43 -1.02 7.56 -3.77
C TRP A 43 0.38 7.88 -3.29
N GLY A 44 1.33 7.02 -3.68
CA GLY A 44 2.74 7.27 -3.48
C GLY A 44 3.62 6.17 -4.03
N LYS A 45 4.82 6.03 -3.44
CA LYS A 45 5.85 5.08 -3.87
C LYS A 45 5.99 3.96 -2.87
N ILE A 46 6.28 2.76 -3.35
CA ILE A 46 6.70 1.65 -2.48
C ILE A 46 8.22 1.60 -2.38
N ARG A 47 8.70 1.07 -1.27
CA ARG A 47 10.11 0.78 -1.06
C ARG A 47 10.22 -0.54 -0.30
N ASP A 48 10.93 -1.50 -0.88
CA ASP A 48 11.29 -2.71 -0.14
C ASP A 48 12.33 -2.35 0.93
N VAL A 49 12.04 -2.70 2.17
CA VAL A 49 12.93 -2.57 3.33
C VAL A 49 13.09 -3.94 3.98
N GLU A 50 14.06 -4.09 4.87
CA GLU A 50 14.31 -5.37 5.53
C GLU A 50 13.04 -5.87 6.26
N GLY A 51 12.49 -6.99 5.75
CA GLY A 51 11.32 -7.65 6.30
C GLY A 51 9.99 -6.91 6.13
N ALA A 52 9.89 -5.88 5.29
CA ALA A 52 8.63 -5.19 5.03
C ALA A 52 8.59 -4.45 3.70
N MET A 53 7.38 -4.20 3.22
CA MET A 53 7.15 -3.21 2.17
C MET A 53 6.73 -1.87 2.81
N ALA A 54 7.47 -0.81 2.54
CA ALA A 54 7.19 0.53 3.03
C ALA A 54 6.39 1.34 2.00
N LEU A 55 5.25 1.89 2.42
CA LEU A 55 4.45 2.83 1.65
C LEU A 55 4.89 4.25 1.99
N CYS A 56 5.36 4.99 0.99
CA CYS A 56 5.84 6.37 1.13
C CYS A 56 4.91 7.30 0.34
N PRO A 57 4.77 8.58 0.74
CA PRO A 57 4.04 9.57 -0.05
C PRO A 57 4.71 9.79 -1.43
N ALA A 58 4.00 10.47 -2.33
CA ALA A 58 4.45 10.77 -3.70
C ALA A 58 5.82 11.48 -3.76
N ASP A 59 6.09 12.36 -2.78
CA ASP A 59 7.35 13.09 -2.65
C ASP A 59 8.54 12.21 -2.19
N GLY A 60 8.29 10.95 -1.83
CA GLY A 60 9.31 10.02 -1.36
C GLY A 60 9.75 10.24 0.09
N GLY A 61 8.94 10.97 0.88
CA GLY A 61 9.19 11.22 2.29
C GLY A 61 9.20 9.98 3.20
N LYS A 62 9.02 10.21 4.50
CA LYS A 62 8.97 9.11 5.49
C LYS A 62 7.81 8.16 5.17
N ALA A 63 8.02 6.87 5.45
CA ALA A 63 6.98 5.87 5.25
C ALA A 63 5.74 6.19 6.11
N VAL A 64 4.58 6.21 5.47
CA VAL A 64 3.28 6.39 6.12
C VAL A 64 2.69 5.06 6.61
N CYS A 65 3.16 3.95 6.05
CA CYS A 65 2.81 2.61 6.49
C CYS A 65 3.92 1.61 6.15
N GLN A 66 4.11 0.59 6.98
CA GLN A 66 4.96 -0.55 6.68
C GLN A 66 4.15 -1.84 6.79
N LEU A 67 4.12 -2.61 5.70
CA LEU A 67 3.45 -3.91 5.59
C LEU A 67 4.47 -4.98 5.94
N LYS A 68 4.53 -5.39 7.22
CA LYS A 68 5.53 -6.32 7.72
C LYS A 68 5.33 -7.70 7.13
N GLY A 69 6.41 -8.30 6.65
CA GLY A 69 6.42 -9.63 6.03
C GLY A 69 5.92 -9.68 4.59
N LEU A 70 5.41 -8.56 4.03
CA LEU A 70 5.02 -8.52 2.63
C LEU A 70 6.26 -8.37 1.75
N SER A 71 6.38 -9.21 0.72
CA SER A 71 7.38 -9.07 -0.33
C SER A 71 6.75 -8.59 -1.64
N SER A 72 7.56 -8.00 -2.52
CA SER A 72 7.19 -7.67 -3.91
C SER A 72 6.85 -8.91 -4.75
N SER A 73 7.16 -10.11 -4.28
CA SER A 73 6.86 -11.39 -4.94
C SER A 73 5.63 -12.11 -4.36
N ALA A 74 4.81 -11.45 -3.56
CA ALA A 74 3.66 -12.06 -2.89
C ALA A 74 2.74 -12.79 -3.87
N THR A 75 2.41 -14.05 -3.58
CA THR A 75 1.79 -14.95 -4.57
C THR A 75 0.35 -15.35 -4.29
N GLN A 76 -0.09 -15.48 -3.02
CA GLN A 76 -1.51 -15.57 -2.61
C GLN A 76 -1.70 -15.71 -1.08
N ARG A 77 -2.81 -15.16 -0.57
CA ARG A 77 -3.34 -15.32 0.82
C ARG A 77 -2.35 -15.00 1.94
N GLU A 78 -1.62 -13.91 1.81
CA GLU A 78 -0.70 -13.43 2.84
C GLU A 78 -1.37 -12.38 3.73
N GLN A 79 -0.91 -12.29 4.98
CA GLN A 79 -1.33 -11.29 5.94
C GLN A 79 -0.23 -11.06 6.97
N GLY A 80 -0.24 -9.91 7.61
CA GLY A 80 0.74 -9.58 8.61
C GLY A 80 0.46 -8.27 9.33
N PRO A 81 1.34 -7.87 10.26
CA PRO A 81 1.24 -6.59 10.94
C PRO A 81 1.42 -5.42 9.97
N ALA A 82 0.59 -4.39 10.11
CA ALA A 82 0.79 -3.10 9.47
C ALA A 82 1.22 -2.09 10.55
N VAL A 83 2.33 -1.39 10.31
CA VAL A 83 2.78 -0.29 11.17
C VAL A 83 2.43 1.03 10.48
N LEU A 84 1.46 1.76 11.01
CA LEU A 84 0.99 3.03 10.50
C LEU A 84 1.77 4.20 11.13
N ALA A 85 1.90 5.30 10.40
CA ALA A 85 2.33 6.56 10.99
C ALA A 85 1.13 7.26 11.66
N GLY A 86 1.35 7.90 12.83
CA GLY A 86 0.34 8.71 13.51
C GLY A 86 -0.17 8.12 14.83
N GLU A 87 -1.39 8.51 15.21
CA GLU A 87 -1.99 8.25 16.53
C GLU A 87 -2.35 6.78 16.79
N HIS A 88 -2.57 6.01 15.72
CA HIS A 88 -2.89 4.59 15.78
C HIS A 88 -1.88 3.79 14.96
N PRO A 89 -0.69 3.52 15.52
CA PRO A 89 0.43 2.97 14.75
C PRO A 89 0.30 1.47 14.45
N GLU A 90 -0.68 0.78 15.03
CA GLU A 90 -0.85 -0.65 14.89
C GLU A 90 -2.06 -1.00 14.03
N GLY A 91 -1.87 -1.96 13.13
CA GLY A 91 -2.91 -2.51 12.29
C GLY A 91 -2.52 -3.88 11.75
N ALA A 92 -3.36 -4.43 10.89
CA ALA A 92 -3.09 -5.67 10.18
C ALA A 92 -3.43 -5.53 8.70
N TRP A 93 -2.53 -5.97 7.84
CA TRP A 93 -2.75 -6.05 6.41
C TRP A 93 -3.12 -7.46 5.99
N ARG A 94 -3.92 -7.56 4.93
CA ARG A 94 -4.24 -8.81 4.25
C ARG A 94 -4.27 -8.60 2.74
N LEU A 95 -3.58 -9.47 2.02
CA LEU A 95 -3.66 -9.57 0.57
C LEU A 95 -5.03 -10.12 0.16
N GLN A 96 -5.80 -9.31 -0.58
CA GLN A 96 -7.12 -9.66 -1.08
C GLN A 96 -7.05 -10.30 -2.46
N ALA A 97 -6.20 -9.77 -3.34
CA ALA A 97 -6.06 -10.22 -4.72
C ALA A 97 -4.65 -10.00 -5.24
N VAL A 98 -4.24 -10.85 -6.18
CA VAL A 98 -3.00 -10.73 -6.96
C VAL A 98 -3.39 -10.75 -8.43
N ASP A 99 -3.12 -9.67 -9.14
CA ASP A 99 -3.22 -9.58 -10.58
C ASP A 99 -1.83 -9.60 -11.20
N ARG A 100 -1.57 -10.62 -12.01
CA ARG A 100 -0.29 -10.83 -12.70
C ARG A 100 -0.34 -10.41 -14.17
N THR A 101 -1.48 -9.91 -14.62
CA THR A 101 -1.63 -9.39 -15.96
C THR A 101 -0.70 -8.18 -16.07
N LYS A 102 0.27 -8.25 -16.98
CA LYS A 102 1.02 -7.06 -17.38
C LYS A 102 0.05 -6.19 -18.16
N VAL A 103 -0.60 -5.28 -17.45
CA VAL A 103 -1.33 -4.20 -18.10
C VAL A 103 -0.27 -3.18 -18.49
N ASP A 104 0.04 -3.09 -19.79
CA ASP A 104 0.68 -1.88 -20.29
C ASP A 104 -0.25 -0.72 -19.92
N SER A 105 0.24 0.19 -19.08
CA SER A 105 -0.53 1.37 -18.69
C SER A 105 -0.94 2.11 -19.97
N GLU A 106 -2.23 2.12 -20.30
CA GLU A 106 -2.76 2.89 -21.43
C GLU A 106 -2.57 4.41 -21.23
N ASN A 107 -2.17 4.84 -20.02
CA ASN A 107 -1.90 6.23 -19.64
C ASN A 107 -0.42 6.50 -19.29
N HIS A 108 0.52 6.18 -20.20
CA HIS A 108 1.90 6.67 -20.08
C HIS A 108 2.06 8.21 -20.26
N GLU A 109 0.97 8.96 -20.45
CA GLU A 109 1.03 10.36 -20.88
C GLU A 109 0.99 11.41 -19.77
N PHE A 110 0.83 11.04 -18.48
CA PHE A 110 0.70 12.06 -17.41
C PHE A 110 2.01 12.55 -16.76
N THR A 111 3.18 12.06 -17.19
CA THR A 111 4.48 12.58 -16.74
C THR A 111 5.28 13.17 -17.89
N SER A 112 4.75 14.22 -18.52
CA SER A 112 5.57 15.23 -19.16
C SER A 112 5.02 16.60 -18.83
N VAL A 113 5.45 17.14 -17.68
CA VAL A 113 5.52 18.58 -17.54
C VAL A 113 6.80 18.97 -18.25
N ALA A 114 6.68 19.35 -19.53
CA ALA A 114 7.77 19.96 -20.29
C ALA A 114 8.27 21.17 -19.50
N ARG A 115 9.58 21.22 -19.27
CA ARG A 115 10.29 22.36 -18.71
C ARG A 115 10.82 23.24 -19.84
#